data_AF-A0A7W4HIE5-F1
#
_entry.id   AF-A0A7W4HIE5-F1
#
_cell.length_a   1.000
_cell.length_b   1.000
_cell.length_c   1.000
_cell.angle_alpha   90.00
_cell.angle_beta   90.00
_cell.angle_gamma   90.00
#
_symmetry.space_group_name_H-M   'P 1'
#
loop_
_entity.id
_entity.type
_entity.pdbx_description
1 polymer ?
#
loop_
_entity_poly.entity_id
_entity_poly.type
_entity_poly.pdbx_seq_one_letter_code
_entity_poly.pdbx_strand_id
1 'polypeptide(L)'
;MMKKRREIFSNRGQSLMQFPSAHLALVFLMAIAMREIYLSMSSVLFTKLVAGGLVALLIAVLGSVYVLHQKPCKNRICYAFWGSQLLAILCGIGYFFLVEERFVYSENLFQYGILLLLVLVIFAVIAFLMGKNEKKIWYSWTSIFQSLAFGLLAGIVVWGGLSAAILSIEKLFELDFSSDLYGYFAAFSFILLGGSFVFNHYLFAIKQMPVEEEQDIDIEDSRIRKIFGVYIFLPLAFVYLAIFLAYGIKILVLGVWPKGIIVMLGIGFFVRGVLTIYATFPQKGQKFELLRKILFCGFLFVAIMMAIALGQRILQYGISINRYFIMMAIFLIVIFSVFSLIFPKNIFRILISFLFGLSLLSLYGPLSATNVSFRSQQSQLDAILMKNDVNFPLQSGSLQKIKGEEVDRINNLLRDFDHMYSKAQWSQFFDTECQKETMSESRFCAGIDLVDATREGTYFSVNSDYDEGFIADISGYSKLYSLSDSRSKNGSDSSYDFTFGNKKYELDFSPYWDELYQLHDKRIVNKPVLEIKKSTYKIIIDGISWEKEYSGKNIINYFNGYLLVK
;
A
#
# COMPACT_ATOMS: atom_id res chain seq x y z
N MET A 1 -47.68 -9.01 4.33
CA MET A 1 -46.40 -9.65 3.95
C MET A 1 -46.09 -9.53 2.44
N MET A 2 -47.06 -9.69 1.54
CA MET A 2 -46.85 -9.57 0.07
C MET A 2 -46.44 -8.15 -0.41
N LYS A 3 -46.99 -7.07 0.16
CA LYS A 3 -46.60 -5.68 -0.16
C LYS A 3 -45.11 -5.39 0.12
N LYS A 4 -44.63 -5.80 1.30
CA LYS A 4 -43.23 -5.66 1.75
C LYS A 4 -42.25 -6.50 0.90
N ARG A 5 -42.67 -7.70 0.45
CA ARG A 5 -41.86 -8.53 -0.49
C ARG A 5 -41.79 -7.92 -1.88
N ARG A 6 -42.88 -7.32 -2.39
CA ARG A 6 -42.90 -6.61 -3.68
C ARG A 6 -41.97 -5.40 -3.69
N GLU A 7 -41.91 -4.64 -2.59
CA GLU A 7 -40.95 -3.54 -2.42
C GLU A 7 -39.49 -4.02 -2.46
N ILE A 8 -39.13 -5.09 -1.76
CA ILE A 8 -37.75 -5.58 -1.73
C ILE A 8 -37.27 -6.03 -3.13
N PHE A 9 -38.11 -6.75 -3.88
CA PHE A 9 -37.76 -7.20 -5.24
C PHE A 9 -37.84 -6.09 -6.29
N SER A 10 -38.81 -5.16 -6.22
CA SER A 10 -38.83 -4.00 -7.13
C SER A 10 -37.63 -3.08 -6.93
N ASN A 11 -37.11 -3.00 -5.69
CA ASN A 11 -35.98 -2.15 -5.35
C ASN A 11 -34.64 -2.67 -5.91
N ARG A 12 -34.47 -3.99 -6.10
CA ARG A 12 -33.27 -4.54 -6.75
C ARG A 12 -33.15 -4.11 -8.22
N GLY A 13 -34.26 -4.17 -8.96
CA GLY A 13 -34.32 -3.67 -10.34
C GLY A 13 -34.05 -2.17 -10.41
N GLN A 14 -34.58 -1.39 -9.47
CA GLN A 14 -34.30 0.04 -9.37
C GLN A 14 -32.84 0.35 -9.02
N SER A 15 -32.19 -0.46 -8.17
CA SER A 15 -30.76 -0.32 -7.87
C SER A 15 -29.88 -0.56 -9.09
N LEU A 16 -30.19 -1.60 -9.88
CA LEU A 16 -29.49 -1.88 -11.14
C LEU A 16 -29.64 -0.71 -12.13
N MET A 17 -30.85 -0.15 -12.25
CA MET A 17 -31.09 1.02 -13.11
C MET A 17 -30.41 2.30 -12.60
N GLN A 18 -30.26 2.45 -11.29
CA GLN A 18 -29.64 3.62 -10.67
C GLN A 18 -28.10 3.55 -10.66
N PHE A 19 -27.52 2.36 -10.73
CA PHE A 19 -26.07 2.13 -10.66
C PHE A 19 -25.56 1.15 -11.75
N PRO A 20 -25.88 1.33 -13.04
CA PRO A 20 -25.61 0.32 -14.07
C PRO A 20 -24.11 0.06 -14.29
N SER A 21 -23.29 1.12 -14.44
CA SER A 21 -21.85 0.93 -14.65
C SER A 21 -21.13 0.47 -13.38
N ALA A 22 -21.65 0.77 -12.19
CA ALA A 22 -21.10 0.25 -10.95
C ALA A 22 -21.30 -1.28 -10.84
N HIS A 23 -22.47 -1.81 -11.23
CA HIS A 23 -22.67 -3.26 -11.27
C HIS A 23 -21.80 -3.94 -12.35
N LEU A 24 -21.61 -3.30 -13.51
CA LEU A 24 -20.65 -3.78 -14.52
C LEU A 24 -19.22 -3.82 -13.97
N ALA A 25 -18.80 -2.79 -13.23
CA ALA A 25 -17.50 -2.78 -12.57
C ALA A 25 -17.37 -3.89 -11.51
N LEU A 26 -18.44 -4.20 -10.75
CA LEU A 26 -18.45 -5.35 -9.83
C LEU A 26 -18.30 -6.68 -10.56
N VAL A 27 -18.99 -6.87 -11.69
CA VAL A 27 -18.85 -8.08 -12.52
C VAL A 27 -17.43 -8.20 -13.06
N PHE A 28 -16.85 -7.10 -13.53
CA PHE A 28 -15.47 -7.04 -13.99
C PHE A 28 -14.47 -7.39 -12.88
N LEU A 29 -14.60 -6.79 -11.69
CA LEU A 29 -13.75 -7.09 -10.54
C LEU A 29 -13.89 -8.55 -10.07
N MET A 30 -15.10 -9.10 -10.10
CA MET A 30 -15.34 -10.52 -9.82
C MET A 30 -14.63 -11.40 -10.85
N ALA A 31 -14.75 -11.10 -12.14
CA ALA A 31 -14.09 -11.86 -13.20
C ALA A 31 -12.56 -11.82 -13.08
N ILE A 32 -11.98 -10.67 -12.70
CA ILE A 32 -10.53 -10.56 -12.42
C ILE A 32 -10.14 -11.43 -11.23
N ALA A 33 -10.90 -11.39 -10.13
CA ALA A 33 -10.62 -12.21 -8.96
C ALA A 33 -10.74 -13.71 -9.27
N MET A 34 -11.75 -14.12 -10.05
CA MET A 34 -11.88 -15.51 -10.50
C MET A 34 -10.74 -15.90 -11.44
N ARG A 35 -10.32 -15.01 -12.35
CA ARG A 35 -9.17 -15.27 -13.23
C ARG A 35 -7.89 -15.49 -12.42
N GLU A 36 -7.65 -14.69 -11.39
CA GLU A 36 -6.47 -14.82 -10.52
C GLU A 36 -6.44 -16.17 -9.79
N ILE A 37 -7.60 -16.65 -9.35
CA ILE A 37 -7.72 -17.96 -8.69
C ILE A 37 -7.45 -19.09 -9.70
N TYR A 38 -7.97 -18.97 -10.92
CA TYR A 38 -7.78 -20.01 -11.95
C TYR A 38 -6.35 -20.02 -12.52
N LEU A 39 -5.77 -18.84 -12.74
CA LEU A 39 -4.47 -18.62 -13.35
C LEU A 39 -3.83 -17.39 -12.69
N SER A 40 -2.79 -17.62 -11.89
CA SER A 40 -2.03 -16.55 -11.23
C SER A 40 -1.51 -15.57 -12.28
N MET A 41 -1.95 -14.31 -12.21
CA MET A 41 -1.46 -13.25 -13.10
C MET A 41 -0.16 -12.66 -12.55
N SER A 42 0.56 -11.93 -13.41
CA SER A 42 1.64 -11.08 -12.90
C SER A 42 1.07 -10.05 -11.92
N SER A 43 1.80 -9.79 -10.83
CA SER A 43 1.38 -8.86 -9.77
C SER A 43 1.04 -7.48 -10.32
N VAL A 44 1.79 -7.03 -11.32
CA VAL A 44 1.58 -5.76 -12.02
C VAL A 44 0.26 -5.75 -12.78
N LEU A 45 -0.02 -6.78 -13.58
CA LEU A 45 -1.26 -6.86 -14.36
C LEU A 45 -2.49 -6.94 -13.47
N PHE A 46 -2.45 -7.76 -12.41
CA PHE A 46 -3.53 -7.86 -11.43
C PHE A 46 -3.82 -6.50 -10.80
N THR A 47 -2.78 -5.81 -10.33
CA THR A 47 -2.93 -4.51 -9.66
C THR A 47 -3.52 -3.45 -10.60
N LYS A 48 -3.07 -3.38 -11.87
CA LYS A 48 -3.62 -2.46 -12.87
C LYS A 48 -5.11 -2.70 -13.11
N LEU A 49 -5.50 -3.96 -13.29
CA LEU A 49 -6.88 -4.34 -13.57
C LEU A 49 -7.81 -4.06 -12.38
N VAL A 50 -7.39 -4.42 -11.17
CA VAL A 50 -8.15 -4.15 -9.95
C VAL A 50 -8.29 -2.64 -9.72
N ALA A 51 -7.20 -1.89 -9.79
CA ALA A 51 -7.23 -0.44 -9.58
C ALA A 51 -8.08 0.28 -10.64
N GLY A 52 -7.98 -0.10 -11.92
CA GLY A 52 -8.85 0.42 -12.99
C GLY A 52 -10.32 0.11 -12.77
N GLY A 53 -10.64 -1.12 -12.33
CA GLY A 53 -12.00 -1.51 -11.95
C GLY A 53 -12.55 -0.71 -10.76
N LEU A 54 -11.71 -0.42 -9.76
CA LEU A 54 -12.09 0.42 -8.62
C LEU A 54 -12.28 1.90 -9.00
N VAL A 55 -11.45 2.45 -9.90
CA VAL A 55 -11.63 3.80 -10.46
C VAL A 55 -12.97 3.89 -11.18
N ALA A 56 -13.29 2.93 -12.05
CA ALA A 56 -14.58 2.87 -12.74
C ALA A 56 -15.74 2.78 -11.74
N LEU A 57 -15.63 1.92 -10.72
CA LEU A 57 -16.64 1.78 -9.67
C LEU A 57 -16.91 3.10 -8.93
N LEU A 58 -15.86 3.80 -8.49
CA LEU A 58 -15.99 5.03 -7.71
C LEU A 58 -16.57 6.19 -8.56
N ILE A 59 -16.16 6.32 -9.82
CA ILE A 59 -16.71 7.34 -10.74
C ILE A 59 -18.18 7.03 -11.06
N ALA A 60 -18.52 5.74 -11.26
CA ALA A 60 -19.90 5.33 -11.47
C ALA A 60 -20.81 5.73 -10.31
N VAL A 61 -20.33 5.52 -9.08
CA VAL A 61 -21.04 5.88 -7.84
C VAL A 61 -21.23 7.40 -7.72
N LEU A 62 -20.23 8.20 -8.07
CA LEU A 62 -20.32 9.67 -8.02
C LEU A 62 -21.53 10.20 -8.79
N GLY A 63 -21.70 9.75 -10.03
CA GLY A 63 -22.83 10.13 -10.89
C GLY A 63 -24.18 9.74 -10.29
N SER A 64 -24.30 8.50 -9.81
CA SER A 64 -25.51 7.99 -9.19
C SER A 64 -25.86 8.74 -7.90
N VAL A 65 -24.87 9.05 -7.06
CA VAL A 65 -25.03 9.83 -5.82
C VAL A 65 -25.51 11.25 -6.13
N TYR A 66 -24.96 11.89 -7.16
CA TYR A 66 -25.38 13.23 -7.57
C TYR A 66 -26.86 13.27 -7.95
N VAL A 67 -27.30 12.31 -8.77
CA VAL A 67 -28.69 12.20 -9.23
C VAL A 67 -29.66 11.90 -8.07
N LEU A 68 -29.26 11.00 -7.16
CA LEU A 68 -30.11 10.58 -6.03
C LEU A 68 -30.46 11.70 -5.07
N HIS A 69 -29.60 12.70 -4.95
CA HIS A 69 -29.77 13.81 -4.01
C HIS A 69 -30.34 15.08 -4.66
N GLN A 70 -30.65 15.07 -5.97
CA GLN A 70 -31.31 16.21 -6.62
C GLN A 70 -32.83 16.07 -6.69
N LYS A 71 -33.52 17.21 -6.57
CA LYS A 71 -34.94 17.34 -6.93
C LYS A 71 -35.10 17.15 -8.44
N PRO A 72 -36.22 16.60 -8.93
CA PRO A 72 -36.35 16.18 -10.32
C PRO A 72 -36.30 17.35 -11.31
N CYS A 73 -35.20 17.49 -12.05
CA CYS A 73 -35.10 18.22 -13.32
C CYS A 73 -34.88 17.21 -14.46
N LYS A 74 -35.97 16.85 -15.12
CA LYS A 74 -36.17 15.56 -15.82
C LYS A 74 -35.19 15.22 -16.96
N ASN A 75 -34.63 16.22 -17.65
CA ASN A 75 -33.78 15.98 -18.84
C ASN A 75 -32.29 16.23 -18.63
N ARG A 76 -31.86 17.38 -18.07
CA ARG A 76 -30.42 17.67 -17.88
C ARG A 76 -29.74 16.72 -16.89
N ILE A 77 -30.46 16.27 -15.87
CA ILE A 77 -29.95 15.33 -14.86
C ILE A 77 -29.75 13.94 -15.47
N CYS A 78 -30.67 13.49 -16.34
CA CYS A 78 -30.55 12.20 -17.04
C CYS A 78 -29.33 12.18 -17.98
N TYR A 79 -29.06 13.26 -18.71
CA TYR A 79 -27.84 13.34 -19.53
C TYR A 79 -26.57 13.38 -18.68
N ALA A 80 -26.57 14.13 -17.57
CA ALA A 80 -25.44 14.16 -16.64
C ALA A 80 -25.19 12.77 -16.00
N PHE A 81 -26.25 12.03 -15.67
CA PHE A 81 -26.18 10.66 -15.22
C PHE A 81 -25.50 9.76 -16.25
N TRP A 82 -26.07 9.62 -17.45
CA TRP A 82 -25.51 8.74 -18.47
C TRP A 82 -24.10 9.17 -18.91
N GLY A 83 -23.84 10.47 -18.97
CA GLY A 83 -22.50 11.01 -19.21
C GLY A 83 -21.49 10.57 -18.14
N SER A 84 -21.86 10.60 -16.86
CA SER A 84 -21.00 10.12 -15.77
C SER A 84 -20.75 8.60 -15.82
N GLN A 85 -21.74 7.80 -16.24
CA GLN A 85 -21.59 6.35 -16.38
C GLN A 85 -20.64 6.00 -17.54
N LEU A 86 -20.74 6.72 -18.66
CA LEU A 86 -19.82 6.57 -19.78
C LEU A 86 -18.40 7.03 -19.42
N LEU A 87 -18.27 8.16 -18.72
CA LEU A 87 -16.99 8.65 -18.22
C LEU A 87 -16.33 7.64 -17.26
N ALA A 88 -17.10 6.97 -16.40
CA ALA A 88 -16.58 5.95 -15.50
C ALA A 88 -15.87 4.81 -16.25
N ILE A 89 -16.49 4.32 -17.33
CA ILE A 89 -15.91 3.25 -18.17
C ILE A 89 -14.65 3.75 -18.87
N LEU A 90 -14.70 4.94 -19.48
CA LEU A 90 -13.55 5.52 -20.17
C LEU A 90 -12.37 5.78 -19.23
N CYS A 91 -12.62 6.30 -18.02
CA CYS A 91 -11.58 6.53 -17.02
C CYS A 91 -10.98 5.21 -16.48
N GLY A 92 -11.79 4.16 -16.30
CA GLY A 92 -11.28 2.84 -15.91
C GLY A 92 -10.34 2.24 -16.96
N ILE A 93 -10.73 2.34 -18.25
CA ILE A 93 -9.89 1.89 -19.37
C ILE A 93 -8.64 2.77 -19.50
N GLY A 94 -8.81 4.09 -19.43
CA GLY A 94 -7.69 5.04 -19.50
C GLY A 94 -6.69 4.84 -18.37
N TYR A 95 -7.15 4.56 -17.15
CA TYR A 95 -6.28 4.26 -16.01
C TYR A 95 -5.39 3.04 -16.27
N PHE A 96 -5.90 1.99 -16.91
CA PHE A 96 -5.11 0.80 -17.27
C PHE A 96 -3.90 1.15 -18.15
N PHE A 97 -4.07 2.07 -19.10
CA PHE A 97 -2.99 2.51 -20.00
C PHE A 97 -2.03 3.53 -19.36
N LEU A 98 -2.48 4.27 -18.34
CA LEU A 98 -1.68 5.29 -17.67
C LEU A 98 -0.73 4.72 -16.60
N VAL A 99 -1.03 3.53 -16.06
CA VAL A 99 -0.17 2.91 -15.04
C VAL A 99 1.04 2.28 -15.73
N GLU A 100 2.22 2.83 -15.48
CA GLU A 100 3.50 2.24 -15.90
C GLU A 100 3.88 1.02 -15.04
N GLU A 101 4.72 0.13 -15.57
CA GLU A 101 5.08 -1.14 -14.91
C GLU A 101 6.21 -0.99 -13.88
N ARG A 102 6.92 0.14 -13.87
CA ARG A 102 8.08 0.34 -13.01
C ARG A 102 7.66 0.78 -11.60
N PHE A 103 8.29 0.20 -10.59
CA PHE A 103 8.04 0.55 -9.20
C PHE A 103 8.82 1.81 -8.82
N VAL A 104 8.22 2.97 -9.02
CA VAL A 104 8.73 4.27 -8.52
C VAL A 104 7.80 4.76 -7.42
N TYR A 105 8.34 5.07 -6.24
CA TYR A 105 7.51 5.42 -5.08
C TYR A 105 6.63 6.65 -5.33
N SER A 106 7.17 7.70 -5.96
CA SER A 106 6.39 8.89 -6.33
C SER A 106 5.22 8.55 -7.25
N GLU A 107 5.45 7.72 -8.26
CA GLU A 107 4.43 7.35 -9.25
C GLU A 107 3.33 6.50 -8.62
N ASN A 108 3.71 5.52 -7.79
CA ASN A 108 2.77 4.74 -6.99
C ASN A 108 1.92 5.64 -6.07
N LEU A 109 2.52 6.66 -5.45
CA LEU A 109 1.78 7.61 -4.63
C LEU A 109 0.67 8.31 -5.42
N PHE A 110 0.93 8.73 -6.66
CA PHE A 110 -0.08 9.29 -7.54
C PHE A 110 -1.13 8.24 -7.95
N GLN A 111 -0.66 7.05 -8.35
CA GLN A 111 -1.51 5.98 -8.87
C GLN A 111 -2.53 5.48 -7.84
N TYR A 112 -2.13 5.29 -6.58
CA TYR A 112 -3.04 4.87 -5.52
C TYR A 112 -3.73 6.06 -4.84
N GLY A 113 -3.11 7.24 -4.86
CA GLY A 113 -3.68 8.48 -4.32
C GLY A 113 -4.98 8.88 -5.01
N ILE A 114 -5.16 8.57 -6.30
CA ILE A 114 -6.40 8.85 -7.03
C ILE A 114 -7.61 8.12 -6.43
N LEU A 115 -7.45 6.88 -5.93
CA LEU A 115 -8.54 6.12 -5.34
C LEU A 115 -9.02 6.79 -4.06
N LEU A 116 -8.08 7.23 -3.21
CA LEU A 116 -8.38 8.00 -2.01
C LEU A 116 -9.10 9.31 -2.37
N LEU A 117 -8.61 10.04 -3.38
CA LEU A 117 -9.25 11.27 -3.82
C LEU A 117 -10.68 11.04 -4.33
N LEU A 118 -10.92 10.01 -5.14
CA LEU A 118 -12.27 9.68 -5.62
C LEU A 118 -13.23 9.40 -4.47
N VAL A 119 -12.77 8.68 -3.43
CA VAL A 119 -13.55 8.49 -2.20
C VAL A 119 -13.85 9.83 -1.53
N LEU A 120 -12.85 10.70 -1.36
CA LEU A 120 -13.04 12.02 -0.76
C LEU A 120 -13.99 12.91 -1.59
N VAL A 121 -13.94 12.82 -2.93
CA VAL A 121 -14.87 13.52 -3.82
C VAL A 121 -16.30 13.05 -3.58
N ILE A 122 -16.57 11.75 -3.37
CA ILE A 122 -17.92 11.25 -3.07
C ILE A 122 -18.46 11.94 -1.81
N PHE A 123 -17.66 11.95 -0.73
CA PHE A 123 -18.06 12.59 0.52
C PHE A 123 -18.21 14.12 0.37
N ALA A 124 -17.34 14.77 -0.39
CA ALA A 124 -17.38 16.21 -0.64
C ALA A 124 -18.59 16.63 -1.48
N VAL A 125 -18.94 15.85 -2.53
CA VAL A 125 -20.13 16.07 -3.36
C VAL A 125 -21.39 15.95 -2.53
N ILE A 126 -21.49 14.94 -1.65
CA ILE A 126 -22.62 14.82 -0.72
C ILE A 126 -22.72 16.05 0.19
N ALA A 127 -21.59 16.49 0.76
CA ALA A 127 -21.55 17.68 1.62
C ALA A 127 -21.94 18.97 0.89
N PHE A 128 -21.58 19.08 -0.39
CA PHE A 128 -21.96 20.18 -1.26
C PHE A 128 -23.47 20.18 -1.58
N LEU A 129 -24.01 19.02 -1.98
CA LEU A 129 -25.42 18.87 -2.35
C LEU A 129 -26.38 19.13 -1.19
N MET A 130 -25.99 18.79 0.03
CA MET A 130 -26.83 18.94 1.22
C MET A 130 -26.86 20.36 1.79
N GLY A 131 -26.15 21.32 1.16
CA GLY A 131 -26.10 22.68 1.65
C GLY A 131 -25.67 22.73 3.12
N LYS A 132 -26.12 23.74 3.87
CA LYS A 132 -25.69 23.97 5.27
C LYS A 132 -26.28 22.95 6.27
N ASN A 133 -26.96 21.89 5.80
CA ASN A 133 -27.64 20.94 6.67
C ASN A 133 -26.72 19.77 7.05
N GLU A 134 -25.97 19.94 8.13
CA GLU A 134 -25.00 18.95 8.60
C GLU A 134 -25.62 17.66 9.13
N LYS A 135 -26.88 17.70 9.59
CA LYS A 135 -27.63 16.47 9.92
C LYS A 135 -27.85 15.61 8.68
N LYS A 136 -28.18 16.24 7.55
CA LYS A 136 -28.36 15.57 6.26
C LYS A 136 -27.04 14.99 5.73
N ILE A 137 -25.93 15.72 5.86
CA ILE A 137 -24.57 15.23 5.55
C ILE A 137 -24.24 13.99 6.38
N TRP A 138 -24.38 14.11 7.70
CA TRP A 138 -24.09 13.04 8.64
C TRP A 138 -24.92 11.78 8.38
N TYR A 139 -26.23 11.94 8.12
CA TYR A 139 -27.12 10.82 7.81
C TYR A 139 -26.72 10.09 6.52
N SER A 140 -26.40 10.84 5.46
CA SER A 140 -25.97 10.26 4.18
C SER A 140 -24.65 9.50 4.34
N TRP A 141 -23.64 10.08 5.01
CA TRP A 141 -22.38 9.41 5.28
C TRP A 141 -22.57 8.16 6.16
N THR A 142 -23.42 8.25 7.18
CA THR A 142 -23.75 7.10 8.05
C THR A 142 -24.39 5.98 7.24
N SER A 143 -25.26 6.34 6.29
CA SER A 143 -25.91 5.39 5.40
C SER A 143 -24.90 4.67 4.51
N ILE A 144 -23.82 5.33 4.05
CA ILE A 144 -22.72 4.66 3.32
C ILE A 144 -22.04 3.63 4.21
N PHE A 145 -21.63 4.00 5.42
CA PHE A 145 -20.97 3.06 6.34
C PHE A 145 -21.85 1.86 6.70
N GLN A 146 -23.14 2.10 6.96
CA GLN A 146 -24.10 1.03 7.21
C GLN A 146 -24.27 0.13 5.99
N SER A 147 -24.36 0.71 4.79
CA SER A 147 -24.49 -0.06 3.54
C SER A 147 -23.28 -0.95 3.30
N LEU A 148 -22.06 -0.46 3.56
CA LEU A 148 -20.83 -1.26 3.52
C LEU A 148 -20.86 -2.41 4.54
N ALA A 149 -21.26 -2.14 5.78
CA ALA A 149 -21.36 -3.16 6.83
C ALA A 149 -22.39 -4.24 6.47
N PHE A 150 -23.58 -3.85 6.00
CA PHE A 150 -24.60 -4.79 5.55
C PHE A 150 -24.18 -5.57 4.31
N GLY A 151 -23.47 -4.94 3.36
CA GLY A 151 -22.90 -5.63 2.19
C GLY A 151 -21.88 -6.69 2.58
N LEU A 152 -21.01 -6.38 3.54
CA LEU A 152 -20.04 -7.34 4.10
C LEU A 152 -20.74 -8.50 4.82
N LEU A 153 -21.75 -8.21 5.66
CA LEU A 153 -22.55 -9.25 6.31
C LEU A 153 -23.27 -10.15 5.29
N ALA A 154 -23.85 -9.56 4.24
CA ALA A 154 -24.47 -10.32 3.17
C ALA A 154 -23.46 -11.23 2.45
N GLY A 155 -22.24 -10.72 2.18
CA GLY A 155 -21.15 -11.50 1.62
C GLY A 155 -20.75 -12.69 2.51
N ILE A 156 -20.57 -12.47 3.82
CA ILE A 156 -20.24 -13.54 4.79
C ILE A 156 -21.33 -14.61 4.83
N VAL A 157 -22.60 -14.22 4.92
CA VAL A 157 -23.71 -15.16 5.01
C VAL A 157 -23.82 -16.01 3.75
N VAL A 158 -23.69 -15.40 2.57
CA VAL A 158 -23.78 -16.15 1.31
C VAL A 158 -22.57 -17.03 1.10
N TRP A 159 -21.35 -16.52 1.33
CA TRP A 159 -20.13 -17.31 1.20
C TRP A 159 -20.12 -18.48 2.17
N GLY A 160 -20.46 -18.24 3.45
CA GLY A 160 -20.56 -19.27 4.46
C GLY A 160 -21.64 -20.30 4.15
N GLY A 161 -22.80 -19.87 3.64
CA GLY A 161 -23.87 -20.76 3.21
C GLY A 161 -23.48 -21.64 2.02
N LEU A 162 -22.85 -21.08 0.99
CA LEU A 162 -22.35 -21.84 -0.18
C LEU A 162 -21.21 -22.78 0.21
N SER A 163 -20.28 -22.31 1.03
CA SER A 163 -19.15 -23.11 1.52
C SER A 163 -19.61 -24.26 2.42
N ALA A 164 -20.59 -24.04 3.29
CA ALA A 164 -21.17 -25.10 4.10
C ALA A 164 -21.95 -26.11 3.24
N ALA A 165 -22.64 -25.64 2.20
CA ALA A 165 -23.35 -26.52 1.27
C ALA A 165 -22.39 -27.43 0.49
N ILE A 166 -21.30 -26.89 -0.07
CA ILE A 166 -20.32 -27.71 -0.81
C ILE A 166 -19.62 -28.70 0.12
N LEU A 167 -19.23 -28.28 1.33
CA LEU A 167 -18.65 -29.17 2.33
C LEU A 167 -19.61 -30.30 2.72
N SER A 168 -20.91 -30.01 2.82
CA SER A 168 -21.92 -31.04 3.10
C SER A 168 -22.02 -32.05 1.96
N ILE A 169 -21.93 -31.60 0.71
CA ILE A 169 -21.93 -32.50 -0.47
C ILE A 169 -20.66 -33.34 -0.48
N GLU A 170 -19.50 -32.74 -0.25
CA GLU A 170 -18.19 -33.40 -0.16
C GLU A 170 -18.23 -34.55 0.85
N LYS A 171 -18.82 -34.31 2.03
CA LYS A 171 -18.93 -35.33 3.10
C LYS A 171 -20.05 -36.34 2.88
N LEU A 172 -21.18 -35.95 2.29
CA LEU A 172 -22.32 -36.86 2.12
C LEU A 172 -22.16 -37.80 0.92
N PHE A 173 -21.50 -37.34 -0.13
CA PHE A 173 -21.31 -38.09 -1.37
C PHE A 173 -19.87 -38.56 -1.58
N GLU A 174 -18.98 -38.34 -0.61
CA GLU A 174 -17.56 -38.70 -0.67
C GLU A 174 -16.87 -38.19 -1.96
N LEU A 175 -17.28 -37.00 -2.41
CA LEU A 175 -16.70 -36.32 -3.57
C LEU A 175 -15.56 -35.43 -3.11
N ASP A 176 -14.51 -35.30 -3.92
CA ASP A 176 -13.40 -34.37 -3.65
C ASP A 176 -13.52 -33.14 -4.56
N PHE A 177 -13.74 -31.98 -3.95
CA PHE A 177 -13.90 -30.69 -4.65
C PHE A 177 -12.64 -29.85 -4.47
N SER A 178 -12.21 -29.15 -5.52
CA SER A 178 -11.04 -28.28 -5.43
C SER A 178 -11.24 -27.14 -4.42
N SER A 179 -10.18 -26.82 -3.67
CA SER A 179 -10.17 -25.70 -2.72
C SER A 179 -10.49 -24.35 -3.40
N ASP A 180 -10.23 -24.23 -4.70
CA ASP A 180 -10.47 -23.03 -5.49
C ASP A 180 -11.96 -22.67 -5.57
N LEU A 181 -12.86 -23.65 -5.46
CA LEU A 181 -14.31 -23.41 -5.43
C LEU A 181 -14.72 -22.49 -4.28
N TYR A 182 -14.10 -22.64 -3.11
CA TYR A 182 -14.32 -21.76 -1.97
C TYR A 182 -13.89 -20.31 -2.28
N GLY A 183 -12.81 -20.15 -3.06
CA GLY A 183 -12.34 -18.86 -3.57
C GLY A 183 -13.31 -18.23 -4.58
N TYR A 184 -13.83 -19.01 -5.53
CA TYR A 184 -14.83 -18.53 -6.49
C TYR A 184 -16.12 -18.08 -5.80
N PHE A 185 -16.59 -18.84 -4.79
CA PHE A 185 -17.73 -18.42 -3.98
C PHE A 185 -17.43 -17.15 -3.17
N ALA A 186 -16.21 -16.97 -2.69
CA ALA A 186 -15.81 -15.74 -2.00
C ALA A 186 -15.87 -14.53 -2.96
N ALA A 187 -15.28 -14.65 -4.15
CA ALA A 187 -15.30 -13.60 -5.16
C ALA A 187 -16.74 -13.21 -5.54
N PHE A 188 -17.60 -14.19 -5.80
CA PHE A 188 -19.02 -13.95 -6.10
C PHE A 188 -19.76 -13.29 -4.93
N SER A 189 -19.57 -13.80 -3.71
CA SER A 189 -20.33 -13.38 -2.53
C SER A 189 -19.93 -11.99 -2.05
N PHE A 190 -18.63 -11.69 -1.96
CA PHE A 190 -18.15 -10.42 -1.43
C PHE A 190 -18.19 -9.30 -2.48
N ILE A 191 -17.74 -9.56 -3.71
CA ILE A 191 -17.62 -8.52 -4.74
C ILE A 191 -18.99 -8.25 -5.36
N LEU A 192 -19.59 -9.27 -6.00
CA LEU A 192 -20.82 -9.05 -6.77
C LEU A 192 -22.04 -8.90 -5.86
N LEU A 193 -22.33 -9.89 -5.01
CA LEU A 193 -23.53 -9.85 -4.15
C LEU A 193 -23.40 -8.81 -3.04
N GLY A 194 -22.28 -8.82 -2.31
CA GLY A 194 -21.98 -7.85 -1.26
C GLY A 194 -22.03 -6.43 -1.80
N GLY A 195 -21.30 -6.14 -2.88
CA GLY A 195 -21.30 -4.83 -3.54
C GLY A 195 -22.68 -4.39 -4.03
N SER A 196 -23.45 -5.29 -4.65
CA SER A 196 -24.83 -4.98 -5.07
C SER A 196 -25.74 -4.66 -3.89
N PHE A 197 -25.53 -5.32 -2.74
CA PHE A 197 -26.28 -5.05 -1.51
C PHE A 197 -25.95 -3.67 -0.93
N VAL A 198 -24.69 -3.23 -1.01
CA VAL A 198 -24.27 -1.87 -0.62
C VAL A 198 -25.11 -0.83 -1.39
N PHE A 199 -25.19 -0.94 -2.72
CA PHE A 199 -25.93 0.02 -3.53
C PHE A 199 -27.44 0.01 -3.25
N ASN A 200 -28.03 -1.17 -3.09
CA ASN A 200 -29.45 -1.30 -2.80
C ASN A 200 -29.81 -0.74 -1.42
N HIS A 201 -29.03 -1.06 -0.38
CA HIS A 201 -29.25 -0.52 0.95
C HIS A 201 -29.08 1.00 0.98
N TYR A 202 -28.05 1.54 0.31
CA TYR A 202 -27.83 2.97 0.23
C TYR A 202 -28.99 3.70 -0.47
N LEU A 203 -29.45 3.17 -1.61
CA LEU A 203 -30.62 3.69 -2.33
C LEU A 203 -31.87 3.75 -1.43
N PHE A 204 -32.09 2.71 -0.64
CA PHE A 204 -33.21 2.64 0.29
C PHE A 204 -33.09 3.67 1.42
N ALA A 205 -31.90 3.81 2.01
CA ALA A 205 -31.64 4.76 3.08
C ALA A 205 -31.84 6.21 2.64
N ILE A 206 -31.42 6.57 1.43
CA ILE A 206 -31.59 7.92 0.87
C ILE A 206 -33.05 8.20 0.49
N LYS A 207 -33.80 7.21 -0.05
CA LYS A 207 -35.24 7.39 -0.34
C LYS A 207 -36.09 7.65 0.90
N GLN A 208 -35.64 7.21 2.06
CA GLN A 208 -36.32 7.45 3.35
C GLN A 208 -35.94 8.77 4.00
N MET A 209 -34.97 9.49 3.41
CA MET A 209 -34.52 10.76 3.94
C MET A 209 -35.64 11.81 3.81
N PRO A 210 -35.99 12.54 4.89
CA PRO A 210 -37.06 13.53 4.82
C PRO A 210 -36.71 14.66 3.85
N VAL A 211 -37.68 14.99 2.99
CA VAL A 211 -37.53 15.92 1.87
C VAL A 211 -37.51 17.38 2.35
N GLU A 212 -38.21 17.67 3.45
CA GLU A 212 -38.34 19.04 3.99
C GLU A 212 -37.12 19.46 4.83
N GLU A 213 -36.88 20.77 4.92
CA GLU A 213 -35.74 21.35 5.65
C GLU A 213 -36.02 21.50 7.16
N GLU A 214 -37.29 21.54 7.56
CA GLU A 214 -37.72 21.87 8.93
C GLU A 214 -38.19 20.67 9.76
N GLN A 215 -38.45 19.51 9.15
CA GLN A 215 -38.66 18.30 9.93
C GLN A 215 -37.33 17.93 10.59
N ASP A 216 -37.27 18.07 11.92
CA ASP A 216 -36.19 17.54 12.73
C ASP A 216 -36.10 16.06 12.37
N ILE A 217 -35.03 15.67 11.67
CA ILE A 217 -34.74 14.26 11.44
C ILE A 217 -34.72 13.68 12.84
N ASP A 218 -35.76 12.94 13.20
CA ASP A 218 -35.77 12.21 14.45
C ASP A 218 -34.80 11.06 14.19
N ILE A 219 -33.53 11.34 14.43
CA ILE A 219 -32.45 10.39 14.30
C ILE A 219 -32.71 9.42 15.45
N GLU A 220 -33.61 8.45 15.23
CA GLU A 220 -33.95 7.40 16.18
C GLU A 220 -32.63 6.84 16.66
N ASP A 221 -32.29 7.17 17.89
CA ASP A 221 -30.94 7.02 18.40
C ASP A 221 -30.68 5.53 18.61
N SER A 222 -30.15 4.89 17.57
CA SER A 222 -30.05 3.44 17.56
C SER A 222 -29.14 3.05 18.73
N ARG A 223 -29.62 2.09 19.54
CA ARG A 223 -28.92 1.62 20.74
C ARG A 223 -27.45 1.30 20.43
N ILE A 224 -27.17 0.77 19.24
CA ILE A 224 -25.83 0.48 18.73
C ILE A 224 -24.96 1.73 18.67
N ARG A 225 -25.45 2.86 18.15
CA ARG A 225 -24.67 4.11 18.08
C ARG A 225 -24.35 4.69 19.46
N LYS A 226 -25.29 4.63 20.42
CA LYS A 226 -24.98 5.01 21.81
C LYS A 226 -23.87 4.14 22.39
N ILE A 227 -23.94 2.82 22.19
CA ILE A 227 -22.91 1.86 22.64
C ILE A 227 -21.54 2.22 22.06
N PHE A 228 -21.40 2.27 20.74
CA PHE A 228 -20.10 2.54 20.13
C PHE A 228 -19.61 3.98 20.34
N GLY A 229 -20.48 4.98 20.20
CA GLY A 229 -20.09 6.39 20.32
C GLY A 229 -19.80 6.81 21.76
N VAL A 230 -20.78 6.66 22.65
CA VAL A 230 -20.72 7.20 24.01
C VAL A 230 -20.01 6.25 24.97
N TYR A 231 -20.14 4.93 24.81
CA TYR A 231 -19.56 3.97 25.76
C TYR A 231 -18.22 3.38 25.31
N ILE A 232 -17.88 3.41 24.01
CA ILE A 232 -16.60 2.85 23.52
C ILE A 232 -15.66 3.97 23.05
N PHE A 233 -16.02 4.72 22.01
CA PHE A 233 -15.13 5.71 21.42
C PHE A 233 -14.83 6.87 22.37
N LEU A 234 -15.83 7.35 23.10
CA LEU A 234 -15.67 8.47 24.01
C LEU A 234 -14.68 8.17 25.17
N PRO A 235 -14.82 7.08 25.97
CA PRO A 235 -13.83 6.75 26.98
C PRO A 235 -12.44 6.49 26.38
N LEU A 236 -12.38 5.85 25.21
CA LEU A 236 -11.12 5.58 24.53
C LEU A 236 -10.41 6.88 24.14
N ALA A 237 -11.13 7.88 23.60
CA ALA A 237 -10.58 9.18 23.28
C ALA A 237 -9.97 9.87 24.51
N PHE A 238 -10.62 9.79 25.68
CA PHE A 238 -10.07 10.33 26.92
C PHE A 238 -8.85 9.57 27.44
N VAL A 239 -8.85 8.24 27.35
CA VAL A 239 -7.67 7.44 27.69
C VAL A 239 -6.48 7.83 26.80
N TYR A 240 -6.69 7.99 25.50
CA TYR A 240 -5.63 8.44 24.60
C TYR A 240 -5.16 9.87 24.90
N LEU A 241 -6.08 10.78 25.21
CA LEU A 241 -5.72 12.14 25.63
C LEU A 241 -4.87 12.09 26.91
N ALA A 242 -5.25 11.28 27.90
CA ALA A 242 -4.52 11.12 29.14
C ALA A 242 -3.12 10.52 28.93
N ILE A 243 -3.01 9.48 28.11
CA ILE A 243 -1.70 8.90 27.71
C ILE A 243 -0.84 9.98 27.05
N PHE A 244 -1.41 10.74 26.11
CA PHE A 244 -0.67 11.77 25.39
C PHE A 244 -0.22 12.92 26.32
N LEU A 245 -1.06 13.33 27.26
CA LEU A 245 -0.73 14.34 28.27
C LEU A 245 0.37 13.85 29.23
N ALA A 246 0.25 12.63 29.75
CA ALA A 246 1.28 12.01 30.59
C ALA A 246 2.61 11.93 29.85
N TYR A 247 2.57 11.66 28.54
CA TYR A 247 3.75 11.65 27.69
C TYR A 247 4.35 13.04 27.48
N GLY A 248 3.50 14.06 27.29
CA GLY A 248 3.93 15.46 27.25
C GLY A 248 4.66 15.87 28.52
N ILE A 249 4.13 15.49 29.69
CA ILE A 249 4.79 15.72 30.98
C ILE A 249 6.13 14.99 31.03
N LYS A 250 6.20 13.73 30.61
CA LYS A 250 7.46 12.98 30.54
C LYS A 250 8.52 13.68 29.69
N ILE A 251 8.13 14.25 28.54
CA ILE A 251 9.05 15.01 27.66
C ILE A 251 9.52 16.30 28.34
N LEU A 252 8.63 17.02 29.03
CA LEU A 252 8.99 18.23 29.77
C LEU A 252 9.97 17.94 30.93
N VAL A 253 9.77 16.82 31.63
CA VAL A 253 10.63 16.43 32.77
C VAL A 253 11.99 15.90 32.30
N LEU A 254 12.01 15.03 31.29
CA LEU A 254 13.25 14.36 30.85
C LEU A 254 14.01 15.14 29.79
N GLY A 255 13.37 16.06 29.07
CA GLY A 255 13.95 16.78 27.93
C GLY A 255 14.25 15.91 26.70
N VAL A 256 14.09 14.58 26.79
CA VAL A 256 14.40 13.65 25.71
C VAL A 256 13.18 13.42 24.83
N TRP A 257 13.31 13.80 23.55
CA TRP A 257 12.29 13.55 22.54
C TRP A 257 12.41 12.12 21.97
N PRO A 258 11.40 11.27 22.17
CA PRO A 258 11.37 9.88 21.69
C PRO A 258 11.20 9.81 20.17
N LYS A 259 11.89 8.88 19.54
CA LYS A 259 11.93 8.76 18.08
C LYS A 259 10.59 8.25 17.54
N GLY A 260 9.91 9.06 16.72
CA GLY A 260 8.80 8.65 15.84
C GLY A 260 7.42 8.43 16.50
N ILE A 261 7.36 8.13 17.79
CA ILE A 261 6.12 7.70 18.44
C ILE A 261 5.11 8.84 18.68
N ILE A 262 5.58 10.07 18.90
CA ILE A 262 4.70 11.24 19.18
C ILE A 262 3.76 11.49 18.01
N VAL A 263 4.28 11.43 16.78
CA VAL A 263 3.49 11.65 15.57
C VAL A 263 2.43 10.57 15.41
N MET A 264 2.80 9.30 15.59
CA MET A 264 1.87 8.18 15.50
C MET A 264 0.76 8.27 16.56
N LEU A 265 1.11 8.58 17.81
CA LEU A 265 0.15 8.76 18.89
C LEU A 265 -0.76 9.98 18.64
N GLY A 266 -0.22 11.08 18.12
CA GLY A 266 -0.96 12.29 17.84
C GLY A 266 -1.98 12.11 16.71
N ILE A 267 -1.58 11.48 15.60
CA ILE A 267 -2.50 11.09 14.52
C ILE A 267 -3.57 10.14 15.05
N GLY A 268 -3.16 9.13 15.82
CA GLY A 268 -4.09 8.17 16.42
C GLY A 268 -5.11 8.82 17.36
N PHE A 269 -4.71 9.81 18.15
CA PHE A 269 -5.63 10.59 18.98
C PHE A 269 -6.59 11.42 18.13
N PHE A 270 -6.08 12.10 17.09
CA PHE A 270 -6.90 12.89 16.18
C PHE A 270 -7.98 12.06 15.50
N VAL A 271 -7.61 10.93 14.87
CA VAL A 271 -8.56 10.05 14.18
C VAL A 271 -9.64 9.55 15.12
N ARG A 272 -9.26 9.05 16.31
CA ARG A 272 -10.23 8.57 17.31
C ARG A 272 -11.12 9.68 17.85
N GLY A 273 -10.57 10.88 18.05
CA GLY A 273 -11.36 12.04 18.47
C GLY A 273 -12.37 12.47 17.41
N VAL A 274 -11.98 12.51 16.13
CA VAL A 274 -12.91 12.80 15.02
C VAL A 274 -14.01 11.74 14.93
N LEU A 275 -13.69 10.45 15.08
CA LEU A 275 -14.69 9.38 15.16
C LEU A 275 -15.64 9.55 16.35
N THR A 276 -15.12 10.01 17.49
CA THR A 276 -15.94 10.31 18.68
C THR A 276 -16.90 11.48 18.40
N ILE A 277 -16.42 12.55 17.77
CA ILE A 277 -17.26 13.69 17.36
C ILE A 277 -18.33 13.22 16.37
N TYR A 278 -17.96 12.39 15.40
CA TYR A 278 -18.89 11.83 14.41
C TYR A 278 -19.97 10.96 15.06
N ALA A 279 -19.60 10.06 15.97
CA ALA A 279 -20.54 9.13 16.61
C ALA A 279 -21.47 9.83 17.61
N THR A 280 -20.99 10.89 18.27
CA THR A 280 -21.77 11.66 19.25
C THR A 280 -22.52 12.85 18.64
N PHE A 281 -22.38 13.09 17.34
CA PHE A 281 -23.00 14.24 16.66
C PHE A 281 -24.53 14.35 16.83
N PRO A 282 -25.32 13.25 16.76
CA PRO A 282 -26.77 13.33 16.98
C PRO A 282 -27.16 13.71 18.42
N GLN A 283 -26.25 13.55 19.38
CA GLN A 283 -26.52 13.82 20.79
C GLN A 283 -26.58 15.33 21.05
N LYS A 284 -27.71 15.78 21.60
CA LYS A 284 -27.93 17.17 22.00
C LYS A 284 -27.58 17.35 23.49
N GLY A 285 -27.09 18.53 23.87
CA GLY A 285 -26.87 18.91 25.27
C GLY A 285 -25.52 19.57 25.55
N GLN A 286 -25.48 20.39 26.61
CA GLN A 286 -24.31 21.19 27.00
C GLN A 286 -23.06 20.35 27.26
N LYS A 287 -23.22 19.12 27.78
CA LYS A 287 -22.11 18.17 28.01
C LYS A 287 -21.40 17.77 26.72
N PHE A 288 -22.16 17.53 25.64
CA PHE A 288 -21.60 17.14 24.34
C PHE A 288 -20.96 18.33 23.61
N GLU A 289 -21.47 19.54 23.80
CA GLU A 289 -20.81 20.76 23.33
C GLU A 289 -19.47 21.01 24.03
N LEU A 290 -19.45 20.87 25.36
CA LEU A 290 -18.22 20.99 26.14
C LEU A 290 -17.21 19.91 25.73
N LEU A 291 -17.65 18.66 25.56
CA LEU A 291 -16.82 17.58 25.06
C LEU A 291 -16.16 17.92 23.72
N ARG A 292 -16.93 18.41 22.74
CA ARG A 292 -16.37 18.81 21.44
C ARG A 292 -15.30 19.89 21.60
N LYS A 293 -15.54 20.90 22.43
CA LYS A 293 -14.55 21.95 22.73
C LYS A 293 -13.27 21.37 23.34
N ILE A 294 -13.39 20.47 24.32
CA ILE A 294 -12.25 19.79 24.94
C ILE A 294 -11.45 19.00 23.90
N LEU A 295 -12.13 18.25 23.01
CA LEU A 295 -11.46 17.49 21.96
C LEU A 295 -10.72 18.41 20.97
N PHE A 296 -11.35 19.50 20.50
CA PHE A 296 -10.68 20.45 19.60
C PHE A 296 -9.49 21.15 20.27
N CYS A 297 -9.60 21.53 21.54
CA CYS A 297 -8.45 22.06 22.30
C CYS A 297 -7.35 21.00 22.46
N GLY A 298 -7.71 19.74 22.72
CA GLY A 298 -6.78 18.62 22.78
C GLY A 298 -6.06 18.37 21.45
N PHE A 299 -6.78 18.49 20.31
CA PHE A 299 -6.18 18.40 18.98
C PHE A 299 -5.12 19.47 18.73
N LEU A 300 -5.39 20.72 19.13
CA LEU A 300 -4.43 21.81 19.02
C LEU A 300 -3.19 21.56 19.88
N PHE A 301 -3.37 21.11 21.12
CA PHE A 301 -2.27 20.75 22.00
C PHE A 301 -1.38 19.65 21.38
N VAL A 302 -2.01 18.60 20.84
CA VAL A 302 -1.32 17.50 20.16
C VAL A 302 -0.59 17.98 18.91
N ALA A 303 -1.21 18.86 18.11
CA ALA A 303 -0.60 19.41 16.91
C ALA A 303 0.67 20.22 17.22
N ILE A 304 0.67 21.00 18.31
CA ILE A 304 1.87 21.74 18.75
C ILE A 304 3.01 20.79 19.07
N MET A 305 2.74 19.74 19.85
CA MET A 305 3.75 18.74 20.18
C MET A 305 4.28 18.01 18.94
N MET A 306 3.39 17.64 18.01
CA MET A 306 3.78 17.03 16.75
C MET A 306 4.62 17.97 15.88
N ALA A 307 4.30 19.26 15.86
CA ALA A 307 5.05 20.27 15.10
C ALA A 307 6.48 20.43 15.61
N ILE A 308 6.67 20.47 16.94
CA ILE A 308 8.00 20.54 17.55
C ILE A 308 8.81 19.28 17.23
N ALA A 309 8.21 18.09 17.38
CA ALA A 309 8.86 16.83 17.07
C ALA A 309 9.25 16.71 15.58
N LEU A 310 8.39 17.18 14.67
CA LEU A 310 8.64 17.19 13.24
C LEU A 310 9.73 18.22 12.88
N GLY A 311 9.69 19.42 13.47
CA GLY A 311 10.64 20.50 13.22
C GLY A 311 12.09 20.06 13.46
N GLN A 312 12.35 19.36 14.57
CA GLN A 312 13.69 18.80 14.84
C GLN A 312 14.18 17.86 13.73
N ARG A 313 13.29 17.04 13.15
CA ARG A 313 13.64 16.11 12.08
C ARG A 313 13.83 16.79 10.73
N ILE A 314 13.05 17.84 10.44
CA ILE A 314 13.22 18.64 9.23
C ILE A 314 14.56 19.36 9.27
N LEU A 315 14.95 19.93 10.42
CA LEU A 315 16.25 20.60 10.57
C LEU A 315 17.43 19.65 10.39
N GLN A 316 17.32 18.40 10.87
CA GLN A 316 18.42 17.43 10.79
C GLN A 316 18.59 16.78 9.41
N TYR A 317 17.50 16.56 8.69
CA TYR A 317 17.48 15.66 7.53
C TYR A 317 16.69 16.20 6.33
N GLY A 318 16.22 17.44 6.39
CA GLY A 318 15.36 18.06 5.38
C GLY A 318 13.94 17.47 5.30
N ILE A 319 13.21 17.84 4.26
CA ILE A 319 11.83 17.38 4.01
C ILE A 319 11.86 16.12 3.15
N SER A 320 11.42 14.99 3.72
CA SER A 320 11.11 13.76 2.97
C SER A 320 9.62 13.66 2.69
N ILE A 321 9.21 12.75 1.79
CA ILE A 321 7.78 12.51 1.46
C ILE A 321 6.96 12.21 2.73
N ASN A 322 7.47 11.34 3.61
CA ASN A 322 6.81 11.03 4.88
C ASN A 322 6.67 12.25 5.81
N ARG A 323 7.72 13.07 5.93
CA ARG A 323 7.70 14.29 6.76
C ARG A 323 6.74 15.34 6.21
N TYR A 324 6.61 15.43 4.89
CA TYR A 324 5.63 16.27 4.23
C TYR A 324 4.19 15.86 4.60
N PHE A 325 3.86 14.57 4.55
CA PHE A 325 2.51 14.13 4.95
C PHE A 325 2.22 14.38 6.42
N ILE A 326 3.22 14.26 7.30
CA ILE A 326 3.07 14.62 8.72
C ILE A 326 2.82 16.13 8.86
N MET A 327 3.52 16.97 8.10
CA MET A 327 3.29 18.42 8.07
C MET A 327 1.86 18.75 7.63
N MET A 328 1.38 18.13 6.55
CA MET A 328 0.00 18.30 6.07
C MET A 328 -1.03 17.78 7.06
N ALA A 329 -0.75 16.68 7.77
CA ALA A 329 -1.60 16.18 8.84
C ALA A 329 -1.66 17.17 10.02
N ILE A 330 -0.53 17.72 10.46
CA ILE A 330 -0.50 18.76 11.51
C ILE A 330 -1.31 19.99 11.05
N PHE A 331 -1.09 20.43 9.82
CA PHE A 331 -1.82 21.57 9.26
C PHE A 331 -3.33 21.31 9.20
N LEU A 332 -3.75 20.11 8.76
CA LEU A 332 -5.14 19.67 8.79
C LEU A 332 -5.71 19.70 10.22
N ILE A 333 -4.99 19.14 11.20
CA ILE A 333 -5.43 19.09 12.59
C ILE A 333 -5.66 20.51 13.13
N VAL A 334 -4.72 21.43 12.89
CA VAL A 334 -4.83 22.83 13.33
C VAL A 334 -6.01 23.51 12.66
N ILE A 335 -6.06 23.50 11.32
CA ILE A 335 -7.07 24.25 10.58
C ILE A 335 -8.48 23.70 10.83
N PHE A 336 -8.64 22.38 10.86
CA PHE A 336 -9.91 21.75 11.20
C PHE A 336 -10.37 22.11 12.61
N SER A 337 -9.46 22.09 13.60
CA SER A 337 -9.80 22.40 14.99
C SER A 337 -10.18 23.87 15.18
N VAL A 338 -9.40 24.80 14.62
CA VAL A 338 -9.67 26.24 14.70
C VAL A 338 -11.00 26.57 14.02
N PHE A 339 -11.19 26.13 12.77
CA PHE A 339 -12.42 26.44 12.04
C PHE A 339 -13.65 25.76 12.66
N SER A 340 -13.52 24.56 13.23
CA SER A 340 -14.64 23.88 13.91
C SER A 340 -15.01 24.55 15.24
N LEU A 341 -14.07 25.20 15.91
CA LEU A 341 -14.35 26.02 17.10
C LEU A 341 -15.06 27.32 16.73
N ILE A 342 -14.68 27.96 15.62
CA ILE A 342 -15.29 29.21 15.13
C ILE A 342 -16.67 28.94 14.51
N PHE A 343 -16.80 27.85 13.74
CA PHE A 343 -18.00 27.48 13.01
C PHE A 343 -18.52 26.09 13.46
N PRO A 344 -18.99 25.94 14.71
CA PRO A 344 -19.39 24.64 15.27
C PRO A 344 -20.61 24.00 14.59
N LYS A 345 -21.28 24.75 13.71
CA LYS A 345 -22.41 24.26 12.90
C LYS A 345 -21.97 23.55 11.62
N ASN A 346 -20.71 23.67 11.18
CA ASN A 346 -20.23 23.22 9.87
C ASN A 346 -19.09 22.17 9.95
N ILE A 347 -19.06 21.35 11.02
CA ILE A 347 -17.91 20.51 11.37
C ILE A 347 -17.55 19.52 10.25
N PHE A 348 -18.51 18.77 9.71
CA PHE A 348 -18.24 17.74 8.70
C PHE A 348 -17.85 18.35 7.36
N ARG A 349 -18.49 19.44 6.97
CA ARG A 349 -18.10 20.18 5.77
C ARG A 349 -16.68 20.70 5.87
N ILE A 350 -16.32 21.31 7.00
CA ILE A 350 -14.96 21.81 7.24
C ILE A 350 -13.96 20.66 7.15
N LEU A 351 -14.26 19.53 7.79
CA LEU A 351 -13.41 18.33 7.74
C LEU A 351 -13.17 17.87 6.30
N ILE A 352 -14.23 17.62 5.53
CA ILE A 352 -14.09 17.05 4.19
C ILE A 352 -13.48 18.05 3.20
N SER A 353 -13.80 19.34 3.31
CA SER A 353 -13.21 20.37 2.45
C SER A 353 -11.71 20.49 2.66
N PHE A 354 -11.23 20.54 3.90
CA PHE A 354 -9.79 20.60 4.16
C PHE A 354 -9.09 19.28 3.85
N LEU A 355 -9.70 18.14 4.18
CA LEU A 355 -9.13 16.83 3.87
C LEU A 355 -8.99 16.62 2.36
N PHE A 356 -10.02 16.95 1.59
CA PHE A 356 -9.98 16.89 0.12
C PHE A 356 -8.97 17.87 -0.47
N GLY A 357 -9.03 19.15 -0.07
CA GLY A 357 -8.14 20.19 -0.59
C GLY A 357 -6.66 19.91 -0.30
N LEU A 358 -6.33 19.49 0.93
CA LEU A 358 -4.96 19.15 1.29
C LEU A 358 -4.49 17.86 0.62
N SER A 359 -5.36 16.87 0.43
CA SER A 359 -5.01 15.66 -0.32
C SER A 359 -4.70 15.99 -1.78
N LEU A 360 -5.49 16.88 -2.40
CA LEU A 360 -5.26 17.32 -3.77
C LEU A 360 -3.93 18.07 -3.90
N LEU A 361 -3.63 18.99 -2.98
CA LEU A 361 -2.35 19.71 -2.94
C LEU A 361 -1.16 18.80 -2.65
N SER A 362 -1.36 17.77 -1.81
CA SER A 362 -0.30 16.82 -1.43
C SER A 362 0.06 15.89 -2.57
N LEU A 363 -0.93 15.50 -3.37
CA LEU A 363 -0.74 14.62 -4.51
C LEU A 363 -0.30 15.42 -5.73
N TYR A 364 -1.04 16.45 -6.13
CA TYR A 364 -0.83 17.13 -7.41
C TYR A 364 -0.34 18.58 -7.28
N GLY A 365 0.40 19.02 -8.29
CA GLY A 365 0.88 20.41 -8.41
C GLY A 365 2.28 20.65 -7.81
N PRO A 366 2.76 21.90 -7.85
CA PRO A 366 4.13 22.25 -7.46
C PRO A 366 4.40 22.11 -5.96
N LEU A 367 3.34 22.09 -5.14
CA LEU A 367 3.41 21.88 -3.70
C LEU A 367 3.24 20.43 -3.28
N SER A 368 3.18 19.48 -4.23
CA SER A 368 3.03 18.06 -3.92
C SER A 368 4.16 17.52 -3.05
N ALA A 369 3.88 16.42 -2.35
CA ALA A 369 4.85 15.75 -1.50
C ALA A 369 6.12 15.35 -2.28
N THR A 370 5.94 14.93 -3.53
CA THR A 370 7.03 14.54 -4.45
C THR A 370 7.87 15.75 -4.83
N ASN A 371 7.26 16.86 -5.26
CA ASN A 371 8.00 18.05 -5.69
C ASN A 371 8.71 18.76 -4.54
N VAL A 372 8.07 18.89 -3.38
CA VAL A 372 8.66 19.57 -2.21
C VAL A 372 9.81 18.74 -1.64
N SER A 373 9.63 17.42 -1.52
CA SER A 373 10.72 16.55 -1.05
C SER A 373 11.88 16.50 -2.04
N PHE A 374 11.60 16.44 -3.35
CA PHE A 374 12.62 16.46 -4.40
C PHE A 374 13.48 17.72 -4.28
N ARG A 375 12.88 18.91 -4.21
CA ARG A 375 13.61 20.17 -4.05
C ARG A 375 14.44 20.21 -2.76
N SER A 376 13.90 19.68 -1.66
CA SER A 376 14.62 19.65 -0.39
C SER A 376 15.81 18.69 -0.41
N GLN A 377 15.68 17.53 -1.05
CA GLN A 377 16.80 16.58 -1.19
C GLN A 377 17.82 17.09 -2.21
N GLN A 378 17.36 17.72 -3.29
CA GLN A 378 18.23 18.32 -4.30
C GLN A 378 19.09 19.41 -3.68
N SER A 379 18.52 20.28 -2.86
CA SER A 379 19.27 21.32 -2.13
C SER A 379 20.31 20.73 -1.17
N GLN A 380 20.05 19.57 -0.56
CA GLN A 380 21.04 18.88 0.26
C GLN A 380 22.18 18.32 -0.57
N LEU A 381 21.87 17.73 -1.73
CA LEU A 381 22.87 17.24 -2.66
C LEU A 381 23.73 18.40 -3.18
N ASP A 382 23.10 19.49 -3.61
CA ASP A 382 23.75 20.72 -4.07
C ASP A 382 24.71 21.28 -3.02
N ALA A 383 24.30 21.34 -1.75
CA ALA A 383 25.16 21.80 -0.66
C ALA A 383 26.41 20.93 -0.44
N ILE A 384 26.32 19.62 -0.66
CA ILE A 384 27.48 18.70 -0.55
C ILE A 384 28.40 18.85 -1.77
N LEU A 385 27.83 19.03 -2.96
CA LEU A 385 28.58 19.22 -4.21
C LEU A 385 29.32 20.56 -4.21
N MET A 386 28.65 21.66 -3.85
CA MET A 386 29.26 22.99 -3.75
C MET A 386 30.41 23.03 -2.74
N LYS A 387 30.30 22.28 -1.63
CA LYS A 387 31.39 22.15 -0.65
C LYS A 387 32.65 21.51 -1.26
N ASN A 388 32.49 20.72 -2.32
CA ASN A 388 33.55 20.01 -3.03
C ASN A 388 33.87 20.63 -4.41
N ASP A 389 33.45 21.88 -4.67
CA ASP A 389 33.63 22.58 -5.93
C ASP A 389 33.05 21.84 -7.16
N VAL A 390 32.01 21.02 -6.95
CA VAL A 390 31.25 20.36 -8.00
C VAL A 390 29.90 21.06 -8.15
N ASN A 391 29.47 21.32 -9.38
CA ASN A 391 28.19 21.95 -9.68
C ASN A 391 27.34 21.05 -10.58
N PHE A 392 26.03 21.25 -10.54
CA PHE A 392 25.13 20.68 -11.53
C PHE A 392 25.26 21.39 -12.90
N PRO A 393 25.03 20.69 -14.03
CA PRO A 393 24.82 19.24 -14.12
C PRO A 393 26.13 18.44 -13.92
N LEU A 394 26.02 17.26 -13.33
CA LEU A 394 27.14 16.33 -13.11
C LEU A 394 27.67 15.83 -14.45
N GLN A 395 28.95 16.11 -14.69
CA GLN A 395 29.70 15.70 -15.88
C GLN A 395 30.44 14.39 -15.65
N SER A 396 30.93 13.80 -16.74
CA SER A 396 31.77 12.60 -16.69
C SER A 396 32.96 12.77 -15.74
N GLY A 397 33.09 11.87 -14.77
CA GLY A 397 34.17 11.89 -13.77
C GLY A 397 34.12 13.02 -12.73
N SER A 398 33.07 13.85 -12.71
CA SER A 398 32.96 15.01 -11.80
C SER A 398 33.07 14.67 -10.30
N LEU A 399 32.68 13.46 -9.91
CA LEU A 399 32.68 12.99 -8.52
C LEU A 399 33.95 12.23 -8.11
N GLN A 400 34.88 11.95 -9.04
CA GLN A 400 36.12 11.20 -8.74
C GLN A 400 37.05 11.88 -7.72
N LYS A 401 36.93 13.21 -7.59
CA LYS A 401 37.75 14.01 -6.67
C LYS A 401 37.27 13.91 -5.23
N ILE A 402 36.00 13.59 -5.02
CA ILE A 402 35.40 13.46 -3.69
C ILE A 402 35.80 12.08 -3.16
N LYS A 403 36.16 11.96 -1.87
CA LYS A 403 36.55 10.69 -1.25
C LYS A 403 35.94 10.52 0.15
N GLY A 404 35.83 9.27 0.59
CA GLY A 404 35.35 8.93 1.94
C GLY A 404 33.85 9.14 2.12
N GLU A 405 33.45 9.50 3.35
CA GLU A 405 32.06 9.55 3.80
C GLU A 405 31.15 10.47 2.95
N GLU A 406 31.71 11.50 2.32
CA GLU A 406 30.94 12.42 1.47
C GLU A 406 30.51 11.77 0.15
N VAL A 407 31.34 10.90 -0.45
CA VAL A 407 30.96 10.12 -1.63
C VAL A 407 29.84 9.16 -1.28
N ASP A 408 29.96 8.47 -0.14
CA ASP A 408 28.92 7.54 0.32
C ASP A 408 27.59 8.26 0.53
N ARG A 409 27.64 9.48 1.06
CA ARG A 409 26.44 10.30 1.25
C ARG A 409 25.81 10.73 -0.07
N ILE A 410 26.60 11.21 -1.04
CA ILE A 410 26.14 11.54 -2.40
C ILE A 410 25.53 10.31 -3.07
N ASN A 411 26.24 9.18 -2.97
CA ASN A 411 25.85 7.91 -3.56
C ASN A 411 24.50 7.40 -3.02
N ASN A 412 24.32 7.46 -1.70
CA ASN A 412 23.07 7.10 -1.04
C ASN A 412 21.93 8.06 -1.45
N LEU A 413 22.18 9.36 -1.50
CA LEU A 413 21.18 10.34 -1.96
C LEU A 413 20.74 10.04 -3.40
N LEU A 414 21.69 9.89 -4.33
CA LEU A 414 21.39 9.58 -5.74
C LEU A 414 20.66 8.24 -5.90
N ARG A 415 21.01 7.22 -5.11
CA ARG A 415 20.26 5.96 -5.08
C ARG A 415 18.83 6.14 -4.57
N ASP A 416 18.65 6.92 -3.50
CA ASP A 416 17.33 7.23 -2.97
C ASP A 416 16.49 7.97 -4.02
N PHE A 417 17.11 8.83 -4.85
CA PHE A 417 16.40 9.53 -5.92
C PHE A 417 15.78 8.58 -6.96
N ASP A 418 16.46 7.49 -7.31
CA ASP A 418 15.97 6.50 -8.28
C ASP A 418 14.72 5.74 -7.78
N HIS A 419 14.73 5.37 -6.50
CA HIS A 419 13.59 4.68 -5.89
C HIS A 419 12.43 5.63 -5.58
N MET A 420 12.73 6.90 -5.28
CA MET A 420 11.74 7.87 -4.79
C MET A 420 11.09 8.71 -5.88
N TYR A 421 11.78 8.99 -6.98
CA TYR A 421 11.37 9.98 -7.99
C TYR A 421 11.49 9.44 -9.41
N SER A 422 10.74 10.03 -10.35
CA SER A 422 10.77 9.57 -11.74
C SER A 422 12.07 9.93 -12.45
N LYS A 423 12.41 9.16 -13.51
CA LYS A 423 13.57 9.42 -14.36
C LYS A 423 13.61 10.85 -14.87
N ALA A 424 12.46 11.40 -15.29
CA ALA A 424 12.35 12.77 -15.77
C ALA A 424 12.79 13.81 -14.72
N GLN A 425 12.65 13.50 -13.42
CA GLN A 425 13.08 14.39 -12.35
C GLN A 425 14.57 14.26 -12.06
N TRP A 426 15.11 13.04 -11.92
CA TRP A 426 16.49 12.90 -11.50
C TRP A 426 17.49 13.01 -12.66
N SER A 427 17.08 12.76 -13.91
CA SER A 427 17.97 12.84 -15.08
C SER A 427 18.53 14.26 -15.29
N GLN A 428 17.81 15.29 -14.84
CA GLN A 428 18.26 16.68 -14.88
C GLN A 428 19.52 16.96 -14.05
N PHE A 429 19.91 16.03 -13.16
CA PHE A 429 21.15 16.15 -12.40
C PHE A 429 22.39 15.87 -13.25
N PHE A 430 22.25 15.20 -14.38
CA PHE A 430 23.35 14.79 -15.24
C PHE A 430 23.34 15.59 -16.52
N ASP A 431 24.52 15.79 -17.09
CA ASP A 431 24.65 16.40 -18.41
C ASP A 431 24.17 15.44 -19.51
N THR A 432 24.09 15.92 -20.75
CA THR A 432 23.62 15.11 -21.88
C THR A 432 24.44 13.84 -22.12
N GLU A 433 25.71 13.82 -21.70
CA GLU A 433 26.58 12.65 -21.85
C GLU A 433 26.27 11.57 -20.80
N CYS A 434 26.04 11.99 -19.55
CA CYS A 434 25.75 11.13 -18.40
C CYS A 434 24.25 10.91 -18.14
N GLN A 435 23.34 11.45 -18.96
CA GLN A 435 21.91 11.10 -18.94
C GLN A 435 21.70 9.71 -19.55
N LYS A 436 21.75 8.67 -18.71
CA LYS A 436 21.63 7.27 -19.11
C LYS A 436 20.23 6.72 -18.86
N GLU A 437 20.01 5.47 -19.26
CA GLU A 437 18.70 4.82 -19.06
C GLU A 437 18.41 4.55 -17.59
N THR A 438 19.46 4.25 -16.82
CA THR A 438 19.38 3.90 -15.41
C THR A 438 20.21 4.86 -14.54
N MET A 439 19.77 5.07 -13.29
CA MET A 439 20.52 5.90 -12.33
C MET A 439 21.92 5.33 -12.06
N SER A 440 22.07 4.00 -12.09
CA SER A 440 23.36 3.33 -11.91
C SER A 440 24.37 3.72 -13.00
N GLU A 441 23.96 3.66 -14.26
CA GLU A 441 24.80 4.08 -15.40
C GLU A 441 25.15 5.58 -15.32
N SER A 442 24.19 6.43 -14.94
CA SER A 442 24.43 7.87 -14.76
C SER A 442 25.40 8.17 -13.61
N ARG A 443 25.29 7.47 -12.48
CA ARG A 443 26.23 7.57 -11.34
C ARG A 443 27.64 7.11 -11.71
N PHE A 444 27.74 6.01 -12.46
CA PHE A 444 29.01 5.49 -12.95
C PHE A 444 29.68 6.50 -13.89
N CYS A 445 28.94 7.07 -14.83
CA CYS A 445 29.43 8.14 -15.71
C CYS A 445 29.95 9.34 -14.92
N ALA A 446 29.22 9.78 -13.88
CA ALA A 446 29.65 10.88 -13.01
C ALA A 446 30.91 10.56 -12.17
N GLY A 447 31.44 9.35 -12.22
CA GLY A 447 32.68 8.96 -11.55
C GLY A 447 32.51 8.45 -10.12
N ILE A 448 31.30 8.00 -9.76
CA ILE A 448 31.12 7.20 -8.54
C ILE A 448 31.50 5.76 -8.88
N ASP A 449 32.68 5.35 -8.44
CA ASP A 449 33.07 3.95 -8.43
C ASP A 449 32.09 3.17 -7.54
N LEU A 450 31.25 2.35 -8.16
CA LEU A 450 30.22 1.55 -7.50
C LEU A 450 30.80 0.37 -6.69
N VAL A 451 32.06 0.46 -6.28
CA VAL A 451 32.82 -0.61 -5.60
C VAL A 451 32.08 -1.12 -4.35
N ASP A 452 31.21 -0.31 -3.73
CA ASP A 452 30.34 -0.74 -2.61
C ASP A 452 28.83 -0.87 -2.93
N ALA A 453 28.37 -0.57 -4.15
CA ALA A 453 26.94 -0.59 -4.49
C ALA A 453 26.54 -1.49 -5.67
N THR A 454 27.48 -2.11 -6.38
CA THR A 454 27.19 -3.14 -7.38
C THR A 454 28.18 -4.29 -7.25
N ARG A 455 27.89 -5.21 -6.32
CA ARG A 455 28.02 -6.64 -6.62
C ARG A 455 26.90 -7.03 -7.60
N GLU A 456 27.00 -6.46 -8.81
CA GLU A 456 26.46 -7.05 -10.02
C GLU A 456 27.64 -7.77 -10.70
N GLY A 457 28.21 -8.75 -10.02
CA GLY A 457 28.83 -9.82 -10.75
C GLY A 457 27.75 -10.55 -11.54
N THR A 458 28.15 -11.13 -12.66
CA THR A 458 27.25 -11.99 -13.44
C THR A 458 26.87 -13.15 -12.52
N TYR A 459 25.58 -13.27 -12.21
CA TYR A 459 25.06 -14.33 -11.36
C TYR A 459 24.94 -15.58 -12.19
N PHE A 460 25.61 -16.64 -11.75
CA PHE A 460 25.49 -17.95 -12.34
C PHE A 460 24.82 -18.87 -11.33
N SER A 461 23.96 -19.74 -11.83
CA SER A 461 23.39 -20.82 -11.04
C SER A 461 23.25 -22.05 -11.91
N VAL A 462 23.65 -23.19 -11.37
CA VAL A 462 23.40 -24.50 -11.98
C VAL A 462 22.66 -25.33 -10.96
N ASN A 463 21.52 -25.88 -11.34
CA ASN A 463 20.76 -26.83 -10.54
C ASN A 463 20.48 -28.08 -11.37
N SER A 464 20.61 -29.25 -10.74
CA SER A 464 20.08 -30.49 -11.27
C SER A 464 18.57 -30.54 -11.06
N ASP A 465 17.82 -30.75 -12.13
CA ASP A 465 16.40 -31.05 -12.10
C ASP A 465 16.22 -32.56 -11.84
N TYR A 466 15.54 -32.90 -10.75
CA TYR A 466 15.29 -34.29 -10.36
C TYR A 466 13.82 -34.65 -10.65
N ASP A 467 13.59 -35.29 -11.79
CA ASP A 467 12.30 -35.94 -12.07
C ASP A 467 12.36 -37.39 -11.54
N GLU A 468 11.84 -37.60 -10.33
CA GLU A 468 11.56 -38.88 -9.63
C GLU A 468 12.60 -40.04 -9.71
N GLY A 469 13.83 -39.83 -10.18
CA GLY A 469 14.70 -40.94 -10.61
C GLY A 469 16.20 -40.84 -10.33
N PHE A 470 16.69 -39.87 -9.55
CA PHE A 470 18.11 -39.83 -9.21
C PHE A 470 18.48 -40.87 -8.16
N ILE A 471 19.30 -41.84 -8.57
CA ILE A 471 19.88 -42.87 -7.69
C ILE A 471 21.37 -42.60 -7.57
N ALA A 472 21.81 -42.03 -6.44
CA ALA A 472 23.22 -41.86 -6.16
C ALA A 472 23.87 -43.21 -5.83
N ASP A 473 24.96 -43.57 -6.52
CA ASP A 473 25.77 -44.73 -6.15
C ASP A 473 26.52 -44.47 -4.84
N ILE A 474 26.05 -45.12 -3.78
CA ILE A 474 26.61 -45.09 -2.42
C ILE A 474 27.47 -46.31 -2.10
N SER A 475 27.76 -47.18 -3.08
CA SER A 475 28.52 -48.40 -2.85
C SER A 475 29.93 -48.09 -2.31
N GLY A 476 30.27 -48.73 -1.18
CA GLY A 476 31.56 -48.52 -0.49
C GLY A 476 31.59 -47.33 0.48
N TYR A 477 30.46 -46.66 0.75
CA TYR A 477 30.32 -45.62 1.76
C TYR A 477 29.34 -46.06 2.86
N SER A 478 29.66 -45.80 4.13
CA SER A 478 28.86 -46.21 5.28
C SER A 478 27.86 -45.16 5.76
N LYS A 479 28.05 -43.88 5.41
CA LYS A 479 27.21 -42.76 5.88
C LYS A 479 26.95 -41.73 4.78
N LEU A 480 25.75 -41.15 4.82
CA LEU A 480 25.28 -40.07 3.95
C LEU A 480 24.81 -38.88 4.81
N TYR A 481 25.26 -37.68 4.47
CA TYR A 481 24.83 -36.42 5.10
C TYR A 481 24.37 -35.43 4.04
N SER A 482 23.31 -34.68 4.31
CA SER A 482 22.92 -33.53 3.48
C SER A 482 23.80 -32.32 3.81
N LEU A 483 24.24 -31.62 2.78
CA LEU A 483 25.00 -30.38 2.84
C LEU A 483 24.18 -29.25 2.22
N SER A 484 23.96 -28.18 2.96
CA SER A 484 23.41 -26.93 2.45
C SER A 484 24.11 -25.79 3.18
N ASP A 485 24.71 -24.87 2.44
CA ASP A 485 25.31 -23.66 3.00
C ASP A 485 24.83 -22.45 2.21
N SER A 486 24.33 -21.44 2.94
CA SER A 486 23.93 -20.15 2.42
C SER A 486 24.71 -19.08 3.18
N ARG A 487 25.84 -18.62 2.63
CA ARG A 487 26.64 -17.60 3.31
C ARG A 487 26.05 -16.20 3.14
N SER A 488 26.04 -15.44 4.22
CA SER A 488 25.89 -13.99 4.19
C SER A 488 27.25 -13.33 3.88
N LYS A 489 27.39 -12.86 2.63
CA LYS A 489 28.25 -11.81 2.03
C LYS A 489 29.72 -11.54 2.47
N ASN A 490 30.28 -12.17 3.51
CA ASN A 490 31.60 -11.80 4.06
C ASN A 490 32.62 -12.96 4.22
N GLY A 491 32.64 -13.93 3.30
CA GLY A 491 33.64 -15.00 3.34
C GLY A 491 34.36 -15.17 2.01
N SER A 492 35.59 -14.68 1.93
CA SER A 492 36.53 -14.96 0.83
C SER A 492 36.95 -16.43 0.86
N ASP A 493 36.66 -17.14 -0.23
CA ASP A 493 37.56 -18.01 -1.01
C ASP A 493 36.82 -19.20 -1.64
N SER A 494 37.33 -19.66 -2.78
CA SER A 494 36.82 -20.81 -3.55
C SER A 494 36.83 -22.13 -2.76
N SER A 495 37.35 -22.13 -1.53
CA SER A 495 37.50 -23.28 -0.66
C SER A 495 36.58 -23.23 0.57
N TYR A 496 36.06 -24.39 0.92
CA TYR A 496 35.11 -24.64 1.99
C TYR A 496 35.69 -25.64 2.96
N ASP A 497 36.01 -25.13 4.14
CA ASP A 497 36.36 -25.96 5.28
C ASP A 497 35.15 -26.15 6.18
N PHE A 498 34.76 -27.39 6.41
CA PHE A 498 33.71 -27.72 7.36
C PHE A 498 34.10 -28.94 8.20
N THR A 499 33.59 -29.02 9.41
CA THR A 499 33.92 -30.08 10.36
C THR A 499 32.66 -30.87 10.68
N PHE A 500 32.65 -32.17 10.40
CA PHE A 500 31.58 -33.07 10.83
C PHE A 500 32.16 -34.13 11.77
N GLY A 501 31.67 -34.16 13.01
CA GLY A 501 32.30 -34.91 14.09
C GLY A 501 33.68 -34.34 14.44
N ASN A 502 34.70 -35.20 14.55
CA ASN A 502 36.10 -34.83 14.83
C ASN A 502 36.99 -34.77 13.57
N LYS A 503 36.41 -34.77 12.37
CA LYS A 503 37.16 -34.72 11.10
C LYS A 503 36.84 -33.45 10.34
N LYS A 504 37.89 -32.79 9.86
CA LYS A 504 37.82 -31.62 8.97
C LYS A 504 37.76 -32.10 7.52
N TYR A 505 36.84 -31.53 6.76
CA TYR A 505 36.66 -31.78 5.34
C TYR A 505 36.89 -30.46 4.60
N GLU A 506 37.59 -30.55 3.48
CA GLU A 506 37.88 -29.42 2.61
C GLU A 506 37.28 -29.66 1.22
N LEU A 507 36.65 -28.61 0.68
CA LEU A 507 35.98 -28.60 -0.61
C LEU A 507 36.43 -27.36 -1.38
N ASP A 508 37.24 -27.53 -2.41
CA ASP A 508 37.74 -26.44 -3.25
C ASP A 508 37.11 -26.48 -4.65
N PHE A 509 36.45 -25.38 -5.02
CA PHE A 509 35.80 -25.18 -6.32
C PHE A 509 36.73 -24.56 -7.37
N SER A 510 37.93 -24.12 -6.99
CA SER A 510 38.93 -23.55 -7.91
C SER A 510 39.19 -24.38 -9.18
N PRO A 511 39.30 -25.73 -9.13
CA PRO A 511 39.56 -26.53 -10.32
C PRO A 511 38.33 -26.76 -11.21
N TYR A 512 37.12 -26.43 -10.74
CA TYR A 512 35.85 -26.77 -11.41
C TYR A 512 35.17 -25.57 -12.07
N TRP A 513 35.80 -24.38 -12.06
CA TRP A 513 35.18 -23.18 -12.60
C TRP A 513 34.87 -23.27 -14.08
N ASP A 514 35.79 -23.78 -14.90
CA ASP A 514 35.58 -23.91 -16.35
C ASP A 514 34.42 -24.87 -16.67
N GLU A 515 34.26 -25.94 -15.89
CA GLU A 515 33.15 -26.90 -16.01
C GLU A 515 31.82 -26.26 -15.61
N LEU A 516 31.78 -25.56 -14.47
CA LEU A 516 30.58 -24.86 -14.00
C LEU A 516 30.13 -23.77 -14.98
N TYR A 517 31.08 -23.03 -15.58
CA TYR A 517 30.78 -22.06 -16.63
C TYR A 517 30.20 -22.69 -17.90
N GLN A 518 30.53 -23.94 -18.23
CA GLN A 518 29.91 -24.63 -19.37
C GLN A 518 28.51 -25.17 -19.08
N LEU A 519 28.13 -25.26 -17.81
CA LEU A 519 26.88 -25.84 -17.35
C LEU A 519 25.79 -24.80 -17.01
N HIS A 520 26.14 -23.52 -16.81
CA HIS A 520 25.20 -22.46 -16.36
C HIS A 520 23.92 -22.30 -17.22
N ASP A 521 24.00 -22.53 -18.53
CA ASP A 521 22.86 -22.45 -19.45
C ASP A 521 22.29 -23.82 -19.85
N LYS A 522 22.80 -24.91 -19.28
CA LYS A 522 22.38 -26.27 -19.62
C LYS A 522 21.44 -26.82 -18.54
N ARG A 523 20.30 -27.37 -18.97
CA ARG A 523 19.42 -28.13 -18.09
C ARG A 523 20.08 -29.47 -17.77
N ILE A 524 20.48 -29.68 -16.51
CA ILE A 524 20.99 -30.96 -16.02
C ILE A 524 19.80 -31.74 -15.48
N VAL A 525 19.58 -32.95 -16.01
CA VAL A 525 18.45 -33.81 -15.60
C VAL A 525 19.02 -35.14 -15.09
N ASN A 526 18.59 -35.56 -13.90
CA ASN A 526 18.91 -36.86 -13.29
C ASN A 526 20.41 -37.16 -13.13
N LYS A 527 21.25 -36.14 -12.97
CA LYS A 527 22.70 -36.25 -12.72
C LYS A 527 23.16 -35.10 -11.81
N PRO A 528 24.14 -35.32 -10.92
CA PRO A 528 24.64 -34.24 -10.08
C PRO A 528 25.39 -33.20 -10.92
N VAL A 529 25.44 -31.97 -10.42
CA VAL A 529 26.17 -30.84 -11.03
C VAL A 529 27.67 -31.10 -10.97
N LEU A 530 28.17 -31.60 -9.83
CA LEU A 530 29.58 -32.00 -9.65
C LEU A 530 29.68 -33.22 -8.72
N GLU A 531 30.63 -34.11 -9.02
CA GLU A 531 31.05 -35.17 -8.09
C GLU A 531 32.54 -35.02 -7.75
N ILE A 532 32.85 -34.88 -6.46
CA ILE A 532 34.22 -34.73 -5.97
C ILE A 532 34.56 -35.96 -5.14
N LYS A 533 35.40 -36.84 -5.67
CA LYS A 533 35.84 -38.08 -5.00
C LYS A 533 37.21 -37.90 -4.36
N LYS A 534 37.31 -38.17 -3.06
CA LYS A 534 38.56 -38.25 -2.29
C LYS A 534 38.73 -39.68 -1.75
N SER A 535 39.89 -40.00 -1.18
CA SER A 535 40.22 -41.35 -0.71
C SER A 535 39.27 -41.87 0.38
N THR A 536 38.74 -40.97 1.22
CA THR A 536 37.94 -41.27 2.42
C THR A 536 36.49 -40.76 2.37
N TYR A 537 36.13 -39.90 1.41
CA TYR A 537 34.78 -39.35 1.26
C TYR A 537 34.50 -38.93 -0.20
N LYS A 538 33.21 -38.84 -0.55
CA LYS A 538 32.71 -38.33 -1.84
C LYS A 538 31.70 -37.21 -1.56
N ILE A 539 31.83 -36.09 -2.27
CA ILE A 539 30.88 -34.96 -2.22
C ILE A 539 30.12 -34.94 -3.55
N ILE A 540 28.80 -34.84 -3.47
CA ILE A 540 27.89 -34.68 -4.60
C ILE A 540 27.27 -33.30 -4.46
N ILE A 541 27.32 -32.47 -5.50
CA ILE A 541 26.71 -31.14 -5.53
C ILE A 541 25.53 -31.17 -6.52
N ASP A 542 24.37 -30.72 -6.05
CA ASP A 542 23.11 -30.76 -6.80
C ASP A 542 22.69 -29.37 -7.27
N GLY A 543 23.12 -28.33 -6.54
CA GLY A 543 22.86 -26.96 -6.88
C GLY A 543 23.98 -26.07 -6.40
N ILE A 544 24.42 -25.13 -7.23
CA ILE A 544 25.42 -24.14 -6.86
C ILE A 544 25.13 -22.81 -7.53
N SER A 545 25.27 -21.73 -6.75
CA SER A 545 25.22 -20.37 -7.26
C SER A 545 26.47 -19.60 -6.89
N TRP A 546 27.01 -18.88 -7.85
CA TRP A 546 28.18 -18.04 -7.65
C TRP A 546 28.08 -16.74 -8.45
N GLU A 547 28.90 -15.78 -8.06
CA GLU A 547 29.03 -14.47 -8.65
C GLU A 547 30.48 -14.31 -9.12
N LYS A 548 30.67 -13.82 -10.35
CA LYS A 548 32.00 -13.42 -10.85
C LYS A 548 32.18 -11.92 -10.64
N GLU A 549 33.10 -11.55 -9.75
CA GLU A 549 33.48 -10.16 -9.55
C GLU A 549 34.27 -9.65 -10.77
N TYR A 550 34.20 -8.34 -11.04
CA TYR A 550 35.01 -7.69 -12.09
C TYR A 550 36.52 -7.83 -11.87
N SER A 551 36.96 -8.14 -10.64
CA SER A 551 38.33 -8.53 -10.29
C SER A 551 38.77 -9.86 -10.91
N GLY A 552 37.84 -10.60 -11.53
CA GLY A 552 38.04 -11.95 -12.05
C GLY A 552 37.85 -13.04 -10.99
N LYS A 553 37.56 -12.67 -9.73
CA LYS A 553 37.37 -13.61 -8.62
C LYS A 553 35.94 -14.19 -8.64
N ASN A 554 35.83 -15.50 -8.43
CA ASN A 554 34.55 -16.18 -8.26
C ASN A 554 34.20 -16.28 -6.77
N ILE A 555 32.97 -15.91 -6.41
CA ILE A 555 32.44 -15.98 -5.03
C ILE A 555 31.18 -16.82 -5.04
N ILE A 556 31.14 -17.84 -4.20
CA ILE A 556 29.97 -18.72 -4.10
C ILE A 556 28.97 -18.12 -3.12
N ASN A 557 27.72 -18.04 -3.56
CA ASN A 557 26.61 -17.49 -2.79
C ASN A 557 25.91 -18.56 -1.94
N TYR A 558 25.63 -19.72 -2.55
CA TYR A 558 25.10 -20.88 -1.87
C TYR A 558 25.40 -22.16 -2.66
N PHE A 559 25.39 -23.31 -1.98
CA PHE A 559 25.39 -24.62 -2.63
C PHE A 559 24.59 -25.65 -1.82
N ASN A 560 24.06 -26.65 -2.52
CA ASN A 560 23.32 -27.78 -1.97
C ASN A 560 23.90 -29.10 -2.50
N GLY A 561 23.90 -30.14 -1.68
CA GLY A 561 24.36 -31.47 -2.07
C GLY A 561 24.43 -32.48 -0.93
N TYR A 562 25.27 -33.51 -1.10
CA TYR A 562 25.44 -34.62 -0.17
C TYR A 562 26.91 -34.98 0.07
N LEU A 563 27.23 -35.39 1.29
CA LEU A 563 28.53 -35.96 1.68
C LEU A 563 28.38 -37.46 1.99
N LEU A 564 29.14 -38.27 1.29
CA LEU A 564 29.27 -39.72 1.48
C LEU A 564 30.61 -40.02 2.15
N VAL A 565 30.61 -40.75 3.27
CA VAL A 565 31.82 -41.08 4.04
C VAL A 565 32.00 -42.59 4.10
N LYS A 566 33.23 -43.07 3.86
CA LYS A 566 33.58 -44.48 3.97
C LYS A 566 33.46 -44.99 5.40
#